data_AF-A0A7X7AFP3-F1
#
_entry.id   AF-A0A7X7AFP3-F1
#
_cell.length_a   1.000
_cell.length_b   1.000
_cell.length_c   1.000
_cell.angle_alpha   90.00
_cell.angle_beta   90.00
_cell.angle_gamma   90.00
#
_symmetry.space_group_name_H-M   'P 1'
#
loop_
_entity.id
_entity.type
_entity.pdbx_description
1 polymer ?
#
loop_
_entity_poly.entity_id
_entity_poly.type
_entity_poly.pdbx_seq_one_letter_code
_entity_poly.pdbx_strand_id
1 'polypeptide(L)'
;MPDGLVMLVFHAHLPYVRHPELNYCLEENWFFEAITETYIPLLMIFEQLVEDNVNFKITLTMTPTLMSMLKDDFLQERFRKYLSSRLELANKEKIRTWGQPGFHCVARWYRARLQEIEHYYHNLYRGDLLNAFRKFSEMGKLEILTCAATHGFLPLLQGQPQA
;
A
#
# COMPACT_ATOMS: atom_id res chain seq x y z
N MET A 1 16.54 22.82 24.32
CA MET A 1 17.06 21.85 23.32
C MET A 1 16.07 20.69 23.29
N PRO A 2 15.86 20.00 22.16
CA PRO A 2 15.05 18.79 22.16
C PRO A 2 15.72 17.71 23.02
N ASP A 3 14.91 16.95 23.76
CA ASP A 3 15.39 15.90 24.69
C ASP A 3 15.97 14.66 23.96
N GLY A 4 15.81 14.60 22.64
CA GLY A 4 16.34 13.56 21.78
C GLY A 4 15.79 13.66 20.35
N LEU A 5 16.28 12.77 19.47
CA LEU A 5 15.77 12.62 18.11
C LEU A 5 15.22 11.20 17.95
N VAL A 6 14.03 11.09 17.36
CA VAL A 6 13.41 9.80 17.00
C VAL A 6 13.29 9.76 15.48
N MET A 7 13.73 8.64 14.89
CA MET A 7 13.62 8.38 13.46
C MET A 7 12.85 7.09 13.25
N LEU A 8 11.69 7.18 12.61
CA LEU A 8 10.91 6.03 12.19
C LEU A 8 11.29 5.67 10.75
N VAL A 9 11.77 4.45 10.55
CA VAL A 9 12.15 3.92 9.24
C VAL A 9 11.27 2.71 8.92
N PHE A 10 10.40 2.87 7.94
CA PHE A 10 9.59 1.78 7.41
C PHE A 10 10.26 1.16 6.19
N HIS A 11 10.27 -0.17 6.09
CA HIS A 11 10.79 -0.90 4.93
C HIS A 11 9.66 -1.57 4.18
N ALA A 12 9.25 -1.00 3.05
CA ALA A 12 8.20 -1.54 2.19
C ALA A 12 8.83 -2.40 1.08
N HIS A 13 8.58 -3.70 1.16
CA HIS A 13 9.12 -4.69 0.23
C HIS A 13 8.08 -5.76 -0.09
N LEU A 14 8.02 -6.14 -1.37
CA LEU A 14 7.45 -7.39 -1.83
C LEU A 14 8.34 -8.02 -2.91
N PRO A 15 8.43 -9.35 -2.98
CA PRO A 15 9.02 -10.03 -4.13
C PRO A 15 8.20 -9.74 -5.40
N TYR A 16 8.78 -9.99 -6.57
CA TYR A 16 8.10 -9.72 -7.83
C TYR A 16 7.05 -10.81 -8.12
N VAL A 17 5.77 -10.45 -8.07
CA VAL A 17 4.62 -11.40 -8.15
C VAL A 17 3.77 -11.22 -9.40
N ARG A 18 4.32 -10.65 -10.47
CA ARG A 18 3.56 -10.38 -11.71
C ARG A 18 3.46 -11.63 -12.59
N HIS A 19 2.26 -12.20 -12.73
CA HIS A 19 2.00 -13.44 -13.50
C HIS A 19 0.97 -13.24 -14.63
N PRO A 20 1.37 -12.68 -15.79
CA PRO A 20 0.50 -12.46 -16.95
C PRO A 20 -0.07 -13.74 -17.57
N GLU A 21 0.61 -14.86 -17.40
CA GLU A 21 0.25 -16.17 -17.95
C GLU A 21 -0.88 -16.87 -17.19
N LEU A 22 -1.13 -16.48 -15.94
CA LEU A 22 -2.17 -17.07 -15.10
C LEU A 22 -3.36 -16.13 -15.00
N ASN A 23 -4.60 -16.65 -15.08
CA ASN A 23 -5.79 -15.82 -14.88
C ASN A 23 -5.99 -15.38 -13.42
N TYR A 24 -5.45 -16.15 -12.48
CA TYR A 24 -5.47 -15.90 -11.05
C TYR A 24 -4.20 -16.46 -10.42
N CYS A 25 -3.59 -15.70 -9.51
CA CYS A 25 -2.37 -16.04 -8.80
C CYS A 25 -2.54 -15.63 -7.33
N LEU A 26 -2.17 -16.51 -6.40
CA LEU A 26 -2.34 -16.25 -4.97
C LEU A 26 -1.32 -15.22 -4.47
N GLU A 27 -0.14 -15.23 -5.04
CA GLU A 27 0.98 -14.36 -4.70
C GLU A 27 0.67 -12.88 -5.03
N GLU A 28 -0.11 -12.63 -6.08
CA GLU A 28 -0.62 -11.29 -6.40
C GLU A 28 -1.54 -10.74 -5.30
N ASN A 29 -2.24 -11.60 -4.55
CA ASN A 29 -3.07 -11.13 -3.44
C ASN A 29 -2.24 -10.46 -2.35
N TRP A 30 -1.00 -10.92 -2.09
CA TRP A 30 -0.13 -10.24 -1.11
C TRP A 30 0.15 -8.80 -1.52
N PHE A 31 0.32 -8.54 -2.81
CA PHE A 31 0.50 -7.20 -3.35
C PHE A 31 -0.77 -6.36 -3.21
N PHE A 32 -1.94 -6.93 -3.52
CA PHE A 32 -3.22 -6.23 -3.39
C PHE A 32 -3.60 -5.95 -1.93
N GLU A 33 -3.33 -6.88 -1.03
CA GLU A 33 -3.52 -6.75 0.42
C GLU A 33 -2.58 -5.68 0.97
N ALA A 34 -1.30 -5.67 0.59
CA ALA A 34 -0.36 -4.63 1.01
C ALA A 34 -0.80 -3.23 0.54
N ILE A 35 -1.32 -3.09 -0.68
CA ILE A 35 -1.89 -1.82 -1.16
C ILE A 35 -3.11 -1.41 -0.31
N THR A 36 -4.04 -2.34 -0.10
CA THR A 36 -5.34 -2.09 0.57
C THR A 36 -5.17 -1.79 2.06
N GLU A 37 -4.33 -2.58 2.74
CA GLU A 37 -4.25 -2.61 4.19
C GLU A 37 -3.05 -1.83 4.75
N THR A 38 -2.06 -1.51 3.91
CA THR A 38 -0.84 -0.79 4.34
C THR A 38 -0.62 0.51 3.58
N TYR A 39 -0.41 0.47 2.26
CA TYR A 39 0.12 1.64 1.53
C TYR A 39 -0.89 2.78 1.39
N ILE A 40 -2.14 2.49 1.00
CA ILE A 40 -3.19 3.50 0.96
C ILE A 40 -3.48 4.03 2.38
N PRO A 41 -3.70 3.17 3.40
CA PRO A 41 -3.84 3.61 4.79
C PRO A 41 -2.72 4.51 5.30
N LEU A 42 -1.47 4.23 4.94
CA LEU A 42 -0.32 5.05 5.32
C LEU A 42 -0.39 6.45 4.68
N LEU A 43 -0.71 6.52 3.40
CA LEU A 43 -0.91 7.79 2.70
C LEU A 43 -2.07 8.59 3.30
N MET A 44 -3.17 7.94 3.68
CA MET A 44 -4.30 8.58 4.36
C MET A 44 -3.89 9.21 5.69
N ILE A 45 -3.05 8.52 6.47
CA ILE A 45 -2.49 9.07 7.71
C ILE A 45 -1.64 10.30 7.41
N PHE A 46 -0.83 10.27 6.35
CA PHE A 46 -0.01 11.41 5.98
C PHE A 46 -0.86 12.62 5.55
N GLU A 47 -1.95 12.42 4.82
CA GLU A 47 -2.92 13.49 4.51
C GLU A 47 -3.49 14.08 5.80
N GLN A 48 -3.98 13.25 6.73
CA GLN A 48 -4.54 13.69 8.00
C GLN A 48 -3.53 14.49 8.84
N LEU A 49 -2.30 14.02 8.95
CA LEU A 49 -1.24 14.72 9.68
C LEU A 49 -0.89 16.07 9.05
N VAL A 50 -0.97 16.19 7.73
CA VAL A 50 -0.79 17.47 7.02
C VAL A 50 -1.96 18.40 7.32
N GLU A 51 -3.20 17.91 7.23
CA GLU A 51 -4.42 18.69 7.52
C GLU A 51 -4.44 19.21 8.97
N ASP A 52 -4.00 18.39 9.92
CA ASP A 52 -3.88 18.73 11.34
C ASP A 52 -2.65 19.61 11.65
N ASN A 53 -1.91 20.06 10.63
CA ASN A 53 -0.69 20.87 10.76
C ASN A 53 0.40 20.22 11.64
N VAL A 54 0.47 18.90 11.68
CA VAL A 54 1.48 18.16 12.45
C VAL A 54 2.82 18.20 11.72
N ASN A 55 3.88 18.58 12.43
CA ASN A 55 5.23 18.57 11.88
C ASN A 55 5.91 17.20 12.04
N PHE A 56 5.53 16.24 11.19
CA PHE A 56 6.14 14.91 11.16
C PHE A 56 7.25 14.77 10.11
N LYS A 57 8.16 13.82 10.36
CA LYS A 57 9.17 13.33 9.41
C LYS A 57 9.26 11.82 9.54
N ILE A 58 9.11 11.11 8.41
CA ILE A 58 9.17 9.66 8.33
C ILE A 58 10.11 9.26 7.21
N THR A 59 10.85 8.17 7.40
CA THR A 59 11.67 7.56 6.35
C THR A 59 11.00 6.28 5.87
N LEU A 60 10.88 6.11 4.56
CA LEU A 60 10.29 4.93 3.93
C LEU A 60 11.26 4.39 2.86
N THR A 61 11.76 3.18 3.08
CA THR A 61 12.44 2.43 2.02
C THR A 61 11.38 1.80 1.11
N MET A 62 11.48 2.02 -0.19
CA MET A 62 10.67 1.34 -1.20
C MET A 62 11.59 0.51 -2.11
N THR A 63 11.39 -0.80 -2.17
CA THR A 63 12.26 -1.65 -3.00
C THR A 63 11.97 -1.46 -4.49
N PRO A 64 12.98 -1.58 -5.37
CA PRO A 64 12.76 -1.42 -6.81
C PRO A 64 11.73 -2.40 -7.39
N THR A 65 11.65 -3.63 -6.87
CA THR A 65 10.57 -4.58 -7.21
C THR A 65 9.19 -4.03 -6.90
N LEU A 66 8.99 -3.48 -5.70
CA LEU A 66 7.72 -2.92 -5.27
C LEU A 66 7.34 -1.72 -6.14
N MET A 67 8.28 -0.79 -6.36
CA MET A 67 8.03 0.38 -7.22
C MET A 67 7.67 -0.03 -8.65
N SER A 68 8.37 -1.03 -9.21
CA SER A 68 8.06 -1.56 -10.54
C SER A 68 6.63 -2.11 -10.61
N MET A 69 6.21 -2.89 -9.61
CA MET A 69 4.86 -3.45 -9.54
C MET A 69 3.77 -2.39 -9.33
N LEU A 70 4.03 -1.36 -8.51
CA LEU A 70 3.08 -0.25 -8.29
C LEU A 70 2.82 0.57 -9.57
N LYS A 71 3.78 0.60 -10.50
CA LYS A 71 3.67 1.32 -11.78
C LYS A 71 3.17 0.43 -12.93
N ASP A 72 3.04 -0.87 -12.72
CA ASP A 72 2.65 -1.80 -13.78
C ASP A 72 1.13 -1.76 -14.04
N ASP A 73 0.74 -1.35 -15.24
CA ASP A 73 -0.68 -1.20 -15.62
C ASP A 73 -1.49 -2.49 -15.48
N PHE A 74 -0.86 -3.64 -15.74
CA PHE A 74 -1.49 -4.94 -15.64
C PHE A 74 -1.84 -5.28 -14.18
N LEU A 75 -0.90 -5.08 -13.26
CA LEU A 75 -1.15 -5.27 -11.82
C LEU A 75 -2.12 -4.23 -11.27
N GLN A 76 -2.07 -2.98 -11.73
CA GLN A 76 -3.05 -1.97 -11.34
C GLN A 76 -4.46 -2.37 -11.77
N GLU A 77 -4.64 -2.89 -12.99
CA GLU A 77 -5.95 -3.35 -13.46
C GLU A 77 -6.47 -4.54 -12.65
N ARG A 78 -5.58 -5.49 -12.30
CA ARG A 78 -5.94 -6.59 -11.39
C ARG A 78 -6.30 -6.10 -10.00
N PHE A 79 -5.57 -5.12 -9.48
CA PHE A 79 -5.87 -4.51 -8.18
C PHE A 79 -7.25 -3.85 -8.17
N ARG A 80 -7.65 -3.14 -9.25
CA ARG A 80 -9.00 -2.56 -9.36
C ARG A 80 -10.08 -3.64 -9.27
N LYS A 81 -9.89 -4.76 -9.98
CA LYS A 81 -10.81 -5.91 -9.92
C LYS A 81 -10.85 -6.54 -8.53
N TYR A 82 -9.68 -6.70 -7.90
CA TYR A 82 -9.57 -7.19 -6.53
C TYR A 82 -10.38 -6.30 -5.58
N LEU A 83 -10.14 -4.98 -5.59
CA LEU A 83 -10.78 -4.03 -4.68
C LEU A 83 -12.31 -4.01 -4.89
N SER A 84 -12.75 -3.97 -6.14
CA SER A 84 -14.18 -4.03 -6.50
C SER A 84 -14.84 -5.31 -5.95
N SER A 85 -14.19 -6.47 -6.10
CA SER A 85 -14.71 -7.74 -5.58
C SER A 85 -14.78 -7.78 -4.05
N ARG A 86 -13.82 -7.15 -3.35
CA ARG A 86 -13.84 -7.04 -1.89
C ARG A 86 -14.97 -6.12 -1.42
N LEU A 87 -15.21 -5.01 -2.12
CA LEU A 87 -16.32 -4.13 -1.80
C LEU A 87 -17.67 -4.81 -2.04
N GLU A 88 -17.81 -5.58 -3.13
CA GLU A 88 -18.99 -6.39 -3.39
C GLU A 88 -19.23 -7.41 -2.27
N LEU A 89 -18.18 -8.14 -1.86
CA LEU A 89 -18.25 -9.08 -0.75
C LEU A 89 -18.67 -8.38 0.55
N ALA A 90 -18.07 -7.24 0.89
CA ALA A 90 -18.41 -6.48 2.08
C ALA A 90 -19.87 -5.97 2.07
N ASN A 91 -20.40 -5.62 0.88
CA ASN A 91 -21.81 -5.28 0.72
C ASN A 91 -22.74 -6.48 1.00
N LYS A 92 -22.40 -7.66 0.47
CA LYS A 92 -23.15 -8.91 0.73
C LYS A 92 -23.10 -9.28 2.21
N GLU A 93 -21.94 -9.17 2.85
CA GLU A 93 -21.75 -9.47 4.27
C GLU A 93 -22.54 -8.51 5.17
N LYS A 94 -22.59 -7.22 4.84
CA LYS A 94 -23.45 -6.26 5.56
C LYS A 94 -24.92 -6.69 5.54
N ILE A 95 -25.42 -7.19 4.41
CA ILE A 95 -26.80 -7.66 4.28
C ILE A 95 -27.00 -8.96 5.06
N ARG A 96 -26.11 -9.95 4.86
CA ARG A 96 -26.17 -11.27 5.52
C ARG A 96 -26.17 -11.15 7.05
N THR A 97 -25.42 -10.20 7.58
CA THR A 97 -25.22 -10.00 9.03
C THR A 97 -26.27 -9.10 9.68
N TRP A 98 -27.24 -8.54 8.95
CA TRP A 98 -28.22 -7.56 9.47
C TRP A 98 -28.88 -7.96 10.79
N GLY A 99 -29.30 -9.23 10.94
CA GLY A 99 -29.92 -9.76 12.16
C GLY A 99 -28.95 -10.19 13.26
N GLN A 100 -27.64 -9.95 13.09
CA GLN A 100 -26.59 -10.40 14.01
C GLN A 100 -25.75 -9.18 14.44
N PRO A 101 -26.20 -8.39 15.44
CA PRO A 101 -25.62 -7.08 15.76
C PRO A 101 -24.10 -7.08 15.95
N GLY A 102 -23.55 -8.13 16.59
CA GLY A 102 -22.11 -8.29 16.80
C GLY A 102 -21.31 -8.47 15.51
N PHE A 103 -21.83 -9.19 14.51
CA PHE A 103 -21.17 -9.31 13.20
C PHE A 103 -21.49 -8.12 12.29
N HIS A 104 -22.68 -7.53 12.42
CA HIS A 104 -23.13 -6.43 11.59
C HIS A 104 -22.27 -5.17 11.76
N CYS A 105 -21.83 -4.86 12.98
CA CYS A 105 -20.98 -3.71 13.23
C CYS A 105 -19.62 -3.85 12.51
N VAL A 106 -19.02 -5.03 12.56
CA VAL A 106 -17.74 -5.33 11.89
C VAL A 106 -17.90 -5.32 10.37
N ALA A 107 -18.94 -5.95 9.83
CA ALA A 107 -19.22 -5.96 8.40
C ALA A 107 -19.43 -4.54 7.84
N ARG A 108 -20.13 -3.67 8.59
CA ARG A 108 -20.29 -2.26 8.25
C ARG A 108 -18.96 -1.51 8.27
N TRP A 109 -18.13 -1.76 9.27
CA TRP A 109 -16.82 -1.11 9.40
C TRP A 109 -15.91 -1.45 8.21
N TYR A 110 -15.76 -2.73 7.87
CA TYR A 110 -14.94 -3.15 6.72
C TYR A 110 -15.47 -2.60 5.39
N ARG A 111 -16.80 -2.59 5.19
CA ARG A 111 -17.39 -1.96 4.00
C ARG A 111 -17.01 -0.48 3.90
N ALA A 112 -17.19 0.27 5.00
CA ALA A 112 -16.85 1.69 5.02
C ALA A 112 -15.35 1.91 4.76
N ARG A 113 -14.50 1.08 5.36
CA ARG A 113 -13.05 1.14 5.16
C ARG A 113 -12.64 0.86 3.72
N LEU A 114 -13.19 -0.18 3.09
CA LEU A 114 -12.93 -0.50 1.68
C LEU A 114 -13.43 0.59 0.74
N GLN A 115 -14.60 1.19 1.03
CA GLN A 115 -15.14 2.30 0.25
C GLN A 115 -14.25 3.54 0.35
N GLU A 116 -13.69 3.82 1.52
CA GLU A 116 -12.73 4.90 1.72
C GLU A 116 -11.43 4.64 0.94
N ILE A 117 -10.87 3.44 1.02
CA ILE A 117 -9.69 3.02 0.26
C ILE A 117 -9.92 3.17 -1.25
N GLU A 118 -11.08 2.73 -1.75
CA GLU A 118 -11.50 2.89 -3.15
C GLU A 118 -11.53 4.37 -3.57
N HIS A 119 -12.11 5.23 -2.73
CA HIS A 119 -12.14 6.67 -2.99
C HIS A 119 -10.74 7.28 -3.07
N TYR A 120 -9.85 6.97 -2.11
CA TYR A 120 -8.47 7.45 -2.12
C TYR A 120 -7.73 6.96 -3.38
N TYR A 121 -7.83 5.68 -3.70
CA TYR A 121 -7.15 5.10 -4.85
C TYR A 121 -7.62 5.70 -6.18
N HIS A 122 -8.93 5.77 -6.41
CA HIS A 122 -9.49 6.19 -7.70
C HIS A 122 -9.60 7.70 -7.85
N ASN A 123 -10.08 8.41 -6.83
CA ASN A 123 -10.40 9.84 -6.95
C ASN A 123 -9.21 10.73 -6.59
N LEU A 124 -8.51 10.43 -5.50
CA LEU A 124 -7.41 11.26 -5.03
C LEU A 124 -6.09 10.93 -5.73
N TYR A 125 -5.70 9.65 -5.77
CA TYR A 125 -4.42 9.22 -6.33
C TYR A 125 -4.49 8.78 -7.78
N ARG A 126 -5.69 8.59 -8.34
CA ARG A 126 -5.92 8.20 -9.75
C ARG A 126 -5.14 6.95 -10.16
N GLY A 127 -4.98 6.00 -9.23
CA GLY A 127 -4.23 4.77 -9.41
C GLY A 127 -2.71 4.88 -9.27
N ASP A 128 -2.15 6.08 -9.14
CA ASP A 128 -0.71 6.32 -9.09
C ASP A 128 -0.22 6.57 -7.65
N LEU A 129 0.00 5.47 -6.93
CA LEU A 129 0.48 5.52 -5.55
C LEU A 129 1.92 6.06 -5.44
N LEU A 130 2.76 5.90 -6.47
CA LEU A 130 4.11 6.43 -6.45
C LEU A 130 4.10 7.96 -6.46
N ASN A 131 3.24 8.57 -7.28
CA ASN A 131 3.04 10.01 -7.26
C ASN A 131 2.40 10.49 -5.93
N ALA A 132 1.54 9.68 -5.30
CA ALA A 132 1.01 9.98 -3.97
C ALA A 132 2.13 10.03 -2.91
N PHE A 133 3.06 9.06 -2.87
CA PHE A 133 4.22 9.12 -1.97
C PHE A 133 5.17 10.28 -2.32
N ARG A 134 5.39 10.54 -3.61
CA ARG A 134 6.23 11.64 -4.09
C ARG A 134 5.74 12.99 -3.59
N LYS A 135 4.43 13.25 -3.57
CA LYS A 135 3.84 14.48 -3.00
C LYS A 135 4.39 14.76 -1.60
N PHE A 136 4.37 13.77 -0.71
CA PHE A 136 4.86 13.95 0.68
C PHE A 136 6.38 14.08 0.76
N SER A 137 7.10 13.50 -0.19
CA SER A 137 8.54 13.68 -0.33
C SER A 137 8.91 15.10 -0.73
N GLU A 138 8.21 15.66 -1.73
CA GLU A 138 8.38 17.06 -2.17
C GLU A 138 7.97 18.07 -1.08
N MET A 139 7.03 17.69 -0.19
CA MET A 139 6.67 18.49 0.99
C MET A 139 7.69 18.39 2.14
N GLY A 140 8.73 17.56 2.02
CA GLY A 140 9.73 17.34 3.07
C GLY A 140 9.22 16.56 4.30
N LYS A 141 8.08 15.87 4.17
CA LYS A 141 7.47 15.05 5.23
C LYS A 141 7.91 13.59 5.18
N LEU A 142 8.24 13.11 3.98
CA LEU A 142 8.64 11.73 3.71
C LEU A 142 10.01 11.67 3.04
N GLU A 143 10.98 11.03 3.67
CA GLU A 143 12.24 10.69 3.03
C GLU A 143 12.14 9.29 2.40
N ILE A 144 12.36 9.18 1.09
CA ILE A 144 12.29 7.90 0.37
C ILE A 144 13.70 7.36 0.15
N LEU A 145 13.94 6.13 0.61
CA LEU A 145 15.17 5.37 0.37
C LEU A 145 14.92 4.20 -0.58
N THR A 146 15.99 3.70 -1.21
CA THR A 146 15.97 2.50 -2.07
C THR A 146 16.85 1.40 -1.50
N CYS A 147 16.86 0.23 -2.15
CA CYS A 147 17.73 -0.91 -1.81
C CYS A 147 18.21 -1.62 -3.08
N ALA A 148 18.82 -2.81 -2.91
CA ALA A 148 19.18 -3.69 -4.03
C ALA A 148 17.97 -4.02 -4.92
N ALA A 149 18.20 -4.17 -6.23
CA ALA A 149 17.16 -4.25 -7.26
C ALA A 149 16.02 -5.23 -6.92
N THR A 150 16.36 -6.46 -6.55
CA THR A 150 15.41 -7.52 -6.21
C THR A 150 15.42 -7.89 -4.73
N HIS A 151 15.98 -7.02 -3.88
CA HIS A 151 16.20 -7.31 -2.46
C HIS A 151 17.09 -8.55 -2.24
N GLY A 152 18.06 -8.75 -3.13
CA GLY A 152 19.03 -9.84 -3.05
C GLY A 152 19.86 -9.79 -1.76
N PHE A 153 20.17 -10.96 -1.22
CA PHE A 153 21.02 -11.08 -0.03
C PHE A 153 22.49 -10.87 -0.42
N LEU A 154 22.89 -9.60 -0.50
CA LEU A 154 24.19 -9.16 -1.02
C LEU A 154 25.41 -9.91 -0.43
N PRO A 155 25.46 -10.26 0.87
CA PRO A 155 26.62 -11.00 1.41
C PRO A 155 26.90 -12.34 0.70
N LEU A 156 25.87 -13.03 0.18
CA LEU A 156 26.06 -14.27 -0.59
C LEU A 156 26.33 -14.04 -2.07
N LEU A 157 26.10 -12.82 -2.57
CA LEU A 157 26.34 -12.44 -3.96
C LEU A 157 27.72 -11.79 -4.18
N GLN A 158 28.53 -11.64 -3.13
CA GLN A 158 29.85 -11.00 -3.21
C GLN A 158 30.78 -11.65 -4.25
N GLY A 159 30.66 -12.97 -4.46
CA GLY A 159 31.43 -13.70 -5.48
C GLY A 159 31.02 -13.42 -6.92
N GLN A 160 29.90 -12.72 -7.15
CA GLN A 160 29.38 -12.36 -8.47
C GLN A 160 28.97 -10.87 -8.50
N PRO A 161 29.94 -9.94 -8.64
CA PRO A 161 29.68 -8.49 -8.56
C PRO A 161 28.74 -7.91 -9.62
N GLN A 162 28.42 -8.70 -10.65
CA GLN A 162 27.52 -8.33 -11.75
C GLN A 162 26.06 -8.75 -11.48
N ALA A 163 25.82 -9.54 -10.42
CA ALA A 163 24.50 -10.03 -10.03
C ALA A 163 23.61 -8.95 -9.39
#